data_AF-A0A1Q5LWL2-F1
#
_entry.id   AF-A0A1Q5LWL2-F1
#
_cell.length_a   1.000
_cell.length_b   1.000
_cell.length_c   1.000
_cell.angle_alpha   90.00
_cell.angle_beta   90.00
_cell.angle_gamma   90.00
#
_symmetry.space_group_name_H-M   'P 1'
#
loop_
_entity.id
_entity.type
_entity.pdbx_description
1 polymer ?
#
loop_
_entity_poly.entity_id
_entity_poly.type
_entity_poly.pdbx_seq_one_letter_code
_entity_poly.pdbx_strand_id
1 'polypeptide(L)'
;MDRVSAEELPEYAERVLEVAELIPAGRVMTYGDVAEWLGEGGPRQVGRVMALYGGAVPWWRVVRTDGQLLPGHELRALGHYREEGTPLREATRRAEGHLPRLDMRRARWDGGDGSGGGGGSGSGGGASVMAHR
;
A
#
# COMPACT_ATOMS: atom_id res chain seq x y z
N MET A 1 -27.57 -12.92 -6.18
CA MET A 1 -27.08 -11.71 -5.50
C MET A 1 -26.50 -12.18 -4.18
N ASP A 2 -25.34 -12.82 -4.28
CA ASP A 2 -24.71 -13.55 -3.19
C ASP A 2 -24.38 -12.61 -2.04
N ARG A 3 -25.00 -12.87 -0.89
CA ARG A 3 -24.62 -12.27 0.38
C ARG A 3 -23.18 -12.71 0.62
N VAL A 4 -22.24 -11.75 0.59
CA VAL A 4 -20.91 -11.97 1.17
C VAL A 4 -21.16 -12.39 2.62
N SER A 5 -20.96 -13.67 2.91
CA SER A 5 -21.35 -14.28 4.18
C SER A 5 -20.31 -13.89 5.22
N ALA A 6 -20.72 -13.66 6.46
CA ALA A 6 -19.83 -13.14 7.50
C ALA A 6 -18.61 -14.04 7.79
N GLU A 7 -18.59 -15.29 7.30
CA GLU A 7 -17.47 -16.23 7.32
C GLU A 7 -16.44 -16.04 6.20
N GLU A 8 -16.76 -15.32 5.12
CA GLU A 8 -15.80 -15.02 4.04
C GLU A 8 -14.83 -13.87 4.41
N LEU A 9 -15.11 -13.10 5.47
CA LEU A 9 -14.29 -11.96 5.88
C LEU A 9 -13.40 -12.10 7.13
N PRO A 10 -13.38 -13.20 7.89
CA PRO A 10 -12.31 -13.46 8.86
C PRO A 10 -11.01 -13.90 8.18
N GLU A 11 -11.03 -14.92 7.32
CA GLU A 11 -9.82 -15.43 6.64
C GLU A 11 -9.28 -14.44 5.60
N TYR A 12 -10.16 -13.80 4.82
CA TYR A 12 -9.71 -12.73 3.90
C TYR A 12 -9.13 -11.53 4.65
N ALA A 13 -9.68 -11.20 5.83
CA ALA A 13 -9.14 -10.10 6.62
C ALA A 13 -7.73 -10.42 7.09
N GLU A 14 -7.49 -11.62 7.63
CA GLU A 14 -6.16 -12.08 8.06
C GLU A 14 -5.14 -11.91 6.93
N ARG A 15 -5.43 -12.42 5.73
CA ARG A 15 -4.52 -12.29 4.57
C ARG A 15 -4.28 -10.84 4.13
N VAL A 16 -5.29 -9.98 4.17
CA VAL A 16 -5.10 -8.54 3.88
C VAL A 16 -4.20 -7.88 4.92
N LEU A 17 -4.35 -8.23 6.20
CA LEU A 17 -3.54 -7.69 7.28
C LEU A 17 -2.07 -8.16 7.17
N GLU A 18 -1.85 -9.43 6.83
CA GLU A 18 -0.52 -9.99 6.55
C GLU A 18 0.17 -9.21 5.41
N VAL A 19 -0.54 -8.93 4.30
CA VAL A 19 0.01 -8.12 3.22
C VAL A 19 0.38 -6.72 3.71
N ALA A 20 -0.43 -6.09 4.55
CA ALA A 20 -0.13 -4.76 5.08
C ALA A 20 1.15 -4.75 5.94
N GLU A 21 1.44 -5.83 6.67
CA GLU A 21 2.68 -5.99 7.45
C GLU A 21 3.91 -6.26 6.58
N LEU A 22 3.73 -6.94 5.44
CA LEU A 22 4.81 -7.24 4.48
C LEU A 22 5.33 -5.99 3.76
N ILE A 23 4.50 -4.96 3.56
CA ILE A 23 4.91 -3.75 2.84
C ILE A 23 6.07 -3.09 3.60
N PRO A 24 7.27 -2.92 2.98
CA PRO A 24 8.42 -2.34 3.67
C PRO A 24 8.20 -0.90 4.13
N ALA A 25 8.93 -0.49 5.18
CA ALA A 25 8.94 0.90 5.61
C ALA A 25 9.32 1.84 4.45
N GLY A 26 8.60 2.95 4.33
CA GLY A 26 8.83 3.94 3.27
C GLY A 26 8.17 3.57 1.94
N ARG A 27 7.47 2.43 1.88
CA ARG A 27 6.74 1.96 0.71
C ARG A 27 5.25 1.83 0.97
N VAL A 28 4.47 1.82 -0.12
CA VAL A 28 3.01 1.71 -0.07
C VAL A 28 2.48 0.79 -1.15
N MET A 29 1.32 0.19 -0.91
CA MET A 29 0.48 -0.47 -1.92
C MET A 29 -0.88 0.20 -1.95
N THR A 30 -1.54 0.26 -3.11
CA THR A 30 -2.94 0.68 -3.15
C THR A 30 -3.87 -0.43 -2.67
N TYR A 31 -5.10 -0.09 -2.26
CA TYR A 31 -6.13 -1.10 -2.01
C TYR A 31 -6.35 -2.07 -3.20
N GLY A 32 -6.16 -1.58 -4.43
CA GLY A 32 -6.23 -2.42 -5.62
C GLY A 32 -5.02 -3.32 -5.76
N ASP A 33 -3.82 -2.80 -5.47
CA ASP A 33 -2.58 -3.59 -5.51
C ASP A 33 -2.64 -4.76 -4.51
N VAL A 34 -3.20 -4.54 -3.32
CA VAL A 34 -3.37 -5.60 -2.31
C VAL A 34 -4.35 -6.67 -2.80
N ALA A 35 -5.48 -6.27 -3.40
CA ALA A 35 -6.43 -7.24 -3.96
C ALA A 35 -5.80 -8.03 -5.13
N GLU A 36 -5.02 -7.36 -5.97
CA GLU A 36 -4.31 -7.97 -7.08
C GLU A 36 -3.20 -8.92 -6.60
N TRP A 37 -2.47 -8.54 -5.55
CA TRP A 37 -1.48 -9.38 -4.87
C TRP A 37 -2.07 -10.68 -4.34
N LEU A 38 -3.22 -10.60 -3.69
CA LEU A 38 -3.93 -11.76 -3.15
C LEU A 38 -4.59 -12.61 -4.25
N GLY A 39 -4.78 -12.06 -5.45
CA GLY A 39 -5.49 -12.73 -6.54
C GLY A 39 -6.99 -12.89 -6.30
N GLU A 40 -7.54 -12.22 -5.29
CA GLU A 40 -8.94 -12.36 -4.90
C GLU A 40 -9.50 -11.11 -4.18
N GLY A 41 -10.83 -11.06 -4.14
CA GLY A 41 -11.56 -9.90 -3.63
C GLY A 41 -11.42 -8.68 -4.55
N GLY A 42 -11.55 -7.49 -3.97
CA GLY A 42 -11.42 -6.23 -4.70
C GLY A 42 -11.08 -5.05 -3.80
N PRO A 43 -10.70 -3.90 -4.38
CA PRO A 43 -10.21 -2.74 -3.62
C PRO A 43 -11.16 -2.29 -2.50
N ARG A 44 -12.48 -2.43 -2.71
CA ARG A 44 -13.50 -2.09 -1.71
C ARG A 44 -13.55 -3.08 -0.55
N GLN A 45 -13.32 -4.37 -0.81
CA GLN A 45 -13.24 -5.39 0.25
C GLN A 45 -11.99 -5.15 1.10
N VAL A 46 -10.83 -4.91 0.47
CA VAL A 46 -9.60 -4.52 1.20
C VAL A 46 -9.83 -3.27 2.04
N GLY A 47 -10.41 -2.22 1.47
CA GLY A 47 -10.74 -1.00 2.21
C GLY A 47 -11.66 -1.25 3.41
N ARG A 48 -12.64 -2.14 3.28
CA ARG A 48 -13.52 -2.55 4.39
C ARG A 48 -12.76 -3.32 5.47
N VAL A 49 -11.86 -4.23 5.09
CA VAL A 49 -10.99 -4.93 6.06
C VAL A 49 -10.14 -3.94 6.83
N MET A 50 -9.43 -3.04 6.14
CA MET A 50 -8.56 -2.05 6.78
C MET A 50 -9.34 -1.14 7.73
N ALA A 51 -10.57 -0.77 7.39
CA ALA A 51 -11.43 0.05 8.25
C ALA A 51 -11.92 -0.69 9.52
N LEU A 52 -12.13 -2.00 9.45
CA LEU A 52 -12.67 -2.80 10.57
C LEU A 52 -11.59 -3.44 11.44
N TYR A 53 -10.47 -3.87 10.84
CA TYR A 53 -9.47 -4.71 11.47
C TYR A 53 -8.04 -4.14 11.38
N GLY A 54 -7.81 -3.10 10.57
CA GLY A 54 -6.46 -2.59 10.26
C GLY A 54 -5.76 -1.80 11.37
N GLY A 55 -6.42 -1.57 12.52
CA GLY A 55 -5.90 -0.69 13.57
C GLY A 55 -4.59 -1.13 14.22
N ALA A 56 -4.23 -2.42 14.10
CA ALA A 56 -3.02 -3.00 14.70
C ALA A 56 -1.84 -3.16 13.72
N VAL A 57 -2.05 -2.98 12.42
CA VAL A 57 -1.03 -3.16 11.37
C VAL A 57 -0.56 -1.80 10.82
N PRO A 58 0.47 -1.74 9.95
CA PRO A 58 0.94 -0.51 9.30
C PRO A 58 -0.06 0.07 8.29
N TRP A 59 -1.27 0.41 8.73
CA TRP A 59 -2.39 0.78 7.86
C TRP A 59 -2.10 1.98 6.94
N TRP A 60 -1.16 2.85 7.31
CA TRP A 60 -0.71 3.95 6.47
C TRP A 60 0.01 3.46 5.20
N ARG A 61 0.50 2.23 5.15
CA ARG A 61 1.14 1.64 3.97
C ARG A 61 0.13 1.12 2.93
N VAL A 62 -1.16 1.02 3.26
CA VAL A 62 -2.23 0.65 2.33
C VAL A 62 -3.09 1.88 1.99
N VAL A 63 -2.97 2.38 0.76
CA VAL A 63 -3.39 3.74 0.43
C VAL A 63 -4.36 3.82 -0.75
N ARG A 64 -4.89 5.02 -0.98
CA ARG A 64 -5.65 5.35 -2.19
C ARG A 64 -4.71 5.50 -3.40
N THR A 65 -5.21 5.15 -4.58
CA THR A 65 -4.46 5.27 -5.85
C THR A 65 -4.07 6.71 -6.19
N ASP A 66 -4.81 7.71 -5.69
CA ASP A 66 -4.55 9.14 -5.91
C ASP A 66 -3.50 9.74 -4.96
N GLY A 67 -2.92 8.92 -4.07
CA GLY A 67 -1.90 9.34 -3.11
C GLY A 67 -2.40 10.32 -2.05
N GLN A 68 -3.72 10.50 -1.90
CA GLN A 68 -4.27 11.32 -0.83
C GLN A 68 -4.12 10.61 0.51
N LEU A 69 -3.81 11.40 1.54
CA LEU A 69 -3.83 10.94 2.92
C LEU A 69 -5.25 10.51 3.29
N LEU A 70 -5.35 9.51 4.16
CA LEU A 70 -6.65 8.97 4.57
C LEU A 70 -7.41 10.00 5.40
N PRO A 71 -8.65 10.36 5.01
CA PRO A 71 -9.45 11.35 5.72
C PRO A 71 -9.63 11.03 7.20
N GLY A 72 -9.51 12.07 8.05
CA GLY A 72 -9.62 11.95 9.51
C GLY A 72 -8.40 11.32 10.20
N HIS A 73 -7.40 10.88 9.44
CA HIS A 73 -6.17 10.27 9.95
C HIS A 73 -4.91 10.95 9.40
N GLU A 74 -5.06 12.12 8.77
CA GLU A 74 -4.03 12.74 7.96
C GLU A 74 -2.78 13.06 8.76
N LEU A 75 -2.92 13.64 9.95
CA LEU A 75 -1.79 13.99 10.80
C LEU A 75 -1.03 12.75 11.30
N ARG A 76 -1.75 11.69 11.68
CA ARG A 76 -1.15 10.43 12.13
C ARG A 76 -0.41 9.74 10.98
N ALA A 77 -1.05 9.63 9.82
CA ALA A 77 -0.45 9.07 8.61
C ALA A 77 0.82 9.85 8.22
N LEU A 78 0.75 11.19 8.25
CA LEU A 78 1.88 12.05 7.91
C LEU A 78 3.07 11.87 8.87
N GLY A 79 2.81 11.62 10.16
CA GLY A 79 3.86 11.26 11.13
C GLY A 79 4.63 10.02 10.69
N HIS A 80 3.91 8.92 10.45
CA HIS A 80 4.51 7.67 10.00
C HIS A 80 5.24 7.80 8.66
N TYR A 81 4.67 8.52 7.69
CA TYR A 81 5.35 8.74 6.41
C TYR A 81 6.68 9.49 6.55
N ARG A 82 6.76 10.44 7.49
CA ARG A 82 8.00 11.17 7.77
C ARG A 82 9.01 10.30 8.50
N GLU A 83 8.55 9.53 9.48
CA GLU A 83 9.39 8.59 10.25
C GLU A 83 10.02 7.53 9.33
N GLU A 84 9.25 7.01 8.37
CA GLU A 84 9.70 5.98 7.44
C GLU A 84 10.40 6.51 6.19
N GLY A 85 10.43 7.83 5.98
CA GLY A 85 10.95 8.42 4.76
C GLY A 85 10.13 8.08 3.51
N THR A 86 8.83 7.83 3.66
CA THR A 86 7.92 7.56 2.53
C THR A 86 7.91 8.75 1.57
N PRO A 87 8.14 8.54 0.26
CA PRO A 87 8.17 9.64 -0.70
C PRO A 87 6.86 10.44 -0.74
N LEU A 88 6.94 11.73 -0.44
CA LEU A 88 5.85 12.70 -0.51
C LEU A 88 6.11 13.72 -1.62
N ARG A 89 5.06 14.14 -2.31
CA ARG A 89 5.05 15.32 -3.17
C ARG A 89 4.82 16.56 -2.33
N GLU A 90 5.49 17.65 -2.68
CA GLU A 90 5.27 18.94 -2.04
C GLU A 90 3.79 19.33 -2.08
N ALA A 91 3.31 19.87 -0.95
CA ALA A 91 1.95 20.38 -0.87
C ALA A 91 1.82 21.58 -1.82
N THR A 92 1.06 21.41 -2.90
CA THR A 92 0.75 22.54 -3.77
C THR A 92 -0.15 23.52 -3.03
N ARG A 93 -0.04 24.82 -3.31
CA ARG A 93 -0.94 25.87 -2.76
C ARG A 93 -2.43 25.62 -3.05
N ARG A 94 -2.77 24.70 -3.96
CA ARG A 94 -4.15 24.30 -4.29
C ARG A 94 -4.64 23.06 -3.52
N ALA A 95 -3.79 22.40 -2.73
CA ALA A 95 -4.20 21.24 -1.95
C ALA A 95 -5.05 21.70 -0.76
N GLU A 96 -6.29 21.20 -0.69
CA GLU A 96 -7.13 21.34 0.50
C GLU A 96 -6.35 20.88 1.74
N GLY A 97 -6.36 21.69 2.79
CA GLY A 97 -5.67 21.40 4.05
C GLY A 97 -4.14 21.56 4.05
N HIS A 98 -3.51 21.94 2.92
CA HIS A 98 -2.05 22.14 2.80
C HIS A 98 -1.22 20.89 3.11
N LEU A 99 -1.85 19.72 3.02
CA LEU A 99 -1.19 18.44 3.25
C LEU A 99 -0.50 17.96 1.97
N PRO A 100 0.68 17.34 2.09
CA PRO A 100 1.34 16.71 0.95
C PRO A 100 0.53 15.52 0.45
N ARG A 101 0.84 15.03 -0.74
CA ARG A 101 0.36 13.75 -1.27
C ARG A 101 1.51 12.76 -1.31
N LEU A 102 1.24 11.47 -1.31
CA LEU A 102 2.25 10.45 -1.61
C LEU A 102 2.74 10.61 -3.06
N ASP A 103 4.04 10.52 -3.27
CA ASP A 103 4.59 10.35 -4.61
C ASP A 103 4.48 8.89 -5.02
N MET A 104 3.30 8.49 -5.49
CA MET A 104 2.98 7.11 -5.84
C MET A 104 3.99 6.48 -6.81
N ARG A 105 4.60 7.27 -7.70
CA ARG A 105 5.61 6.76 -8.64
C ARG A 105 6.88 6.26 -7.92
N ARG A 106 7.23 6.87 -6.79
CA ARG A 106 8.43 6.53 -6.01
C ARG A 106 8.12 5.63 -4.83
N ALA A 107 6.94 5.79 -4.23
CA ALA A 107 6.55 5.09 -3.01
C ALA A 107 5.97 3.69 -3.26
N ARG A 108 5.38 3.42 -4.44
CA ARG A 108 4.72 2.14 -4.72
C ARG A 108 5.70 0.97 -4.60
N TRP A 109 5.28 -0.06 -3.89
CA TRP A 109 5.93 -1.36 -3.83
C TRP A 109 5.25 -2.32 -4.80
N ASP A 110 6.06 -3.13 -5.47
CA ASP A 110 5.65 -4.11 -6.46
C ASP A 110 5.91 -5.56 -6.02
N GLY A 111 6.32 -5.78 -4.76
CA GLY A 111 6.62 -7.11 -4.22
C GLY A 111 8.10 -7.45 -4.12
N GLY A 112 8.98 -6.67 -4.74
CA GLY A 112 10.41 -6.93 -4.73
C GLY A 112 11.05 -6.71 -3.36
N ASP A 113 12.07 -7.48 -3.04
CA ASP A 113 12.92 -7.41 -1.85
C ASP A 113 13.89 -6.22 -1.89
N GLY A 114 13.38 -5.00 -2.11
CA GLY A 114 14.00 -3.73 -1.70
C GLY A 114 15.47 -3.43 -2.10
N SER A 115 16.13 -4.23 -2.93
CA SER A 115 17.55 -4.08 -3.26
C SER A 115 17.70 -3.27 -4.54
N GLY A 116 17.71 -1.94 -4.42
CA GLY A 116 17.83 -1.04 -5.56
C GLY A 116 18.56 0.26 -5.21
N GLY A 117 19.84 0.16 -4.85
CA GLY A 117 20.74 1.30 -4.71
C GLY A 117 22.08 1.05 -5.39
N GLY A 118 22.45 1.90 -6.35
CA GLY A 118 23.81 1.99 -6.93
C GLY A 118 23.92 1.48 -8.36
N GLY A 119 24.30 2.36 -9.29
CA GLY A 119 24.29 2.12 -10.73
C GLY A 119 25.48 1.37 -11.31
N GLY A 120 25.44 1.20 -12.63
CA GLY A 120 26.55 0.68 -13.44
C GLY A 120 26.05 -0.07 -14.66
N SER A 121 26.37 0.46 -15.85
CA SER A 121 26.17 -0.16 -17.16
C SER A 121 26.59 -1.63 -17.20
N GLY A 122 25.78 -2.50 -17.79
CA GLY A 122 26.15 -3.88 -18.08
C GLY A 122 25.06 -4.59 -18.87
N SER A 123 25.32 -4.82 -20.15
CA SER A 123 24.51 -5.65 -21.05
C SER A 123 24.45 -7.10 -20.55
N GLY A 124 23.27 -7.72 -20.58
CA GLY A 124 23.12 -9.15 -20.33
C GLY A 124 21.67 -9.58 -20.25
N GLY A 125 21.20 -10.33 -21.24
CA GLY A 125 19.86 -10.93 -21.24
C GLY A 125 19.71 -12.04 -20.21
N GLY A 126 18.46 -12.33 -19.85
CA GLY A 126 18.11 -13.47 -19.00
C GLY A 126 16.71 -13.32 -18.47
N ALA A 127 15.78 -14.10 -19.02
CA ALA A 127 14.46 -14.29 -18.46
C ALA A 127 14.57 -14.86 -17.03
N SER A 128 13.76 -14.36 -16.10
CA SER A 128 13.32 -15.20 -15.00
C SER A 128 11.94 -14.77 -14.52
N VAL A 129 10.98 -15.62 -14.84
CA VAL A 129 9.72 -15.80 -14.11
C VAL A 129 10.00 -16.39 -12.73
N MET A 130 9.18 -16.04 -11.73
CA MET A 130 8.66 -16.85 -10.60
C MET A 130 8.28 -15.90 -9.46
N ALA A 131 7.01 -15.80 -9.09
CA ALA A 131 6.18 -16.75 -8.34
C ALA A 131 6.33 -16.55 -6.83
N HIS A 132 5.30 -15.96 -6.23
CA HIS A 132 4.97 -16.22 -4.84
C HIS A 132 3.53 -16.73 -4.79
N ARG A 133 3.44 -18.02 -4.43
CA ARG A 133 2.29 -18.62 -3.76
C ARG A 133 2.31 -18.18 -2.31
#